data_AF-A0A6I2W0W4-F1
#
_entry.id   AF-A0A6I2W0W4-F1
#
_cell.length_a   1.000
_cell.length_b   1.000
_cell.length_c   1.000
_cell.angle_alpha   90.00
_cell.angle_beta   90.00
_cell.angle_gamma   90.00
#
_symmetry.space_group_name_H-M   'P 1'
#
loop_
_entity.id
_entity.type
_entity.pdbx_description
1 polymer ?
#
loop_
_entity_poly.entity_id
_entity_poly.type
_entity_poly.pdbx_seq_one_letter_code
_entity_poly.pdbx_strand_id
1 'polypeptide(L)'
;MFYALAISGWVLTAFVGMVFFKAGQFKLTASIDTLVGAGMTWSKQIPKSLIRLIALLELIGVVGLVIAQGAFEVGVIANVPAFAFAQGWAVAAAIGLDLVMAVGLVMHIVRKEIKYTWKINVGVVLAASLLAIILANVPQSIS
;
A
#
# COMPACT_ATOMS: atom_id res chain seq x y z
N MET A 1 -4.13 24.45 -4.78
CA MET A 1 -3.82 23.11 -5.36
C MET A 1 -3.45 22.10 -4.28
N PHE A 2 -2.60 22.48 -3.31
CA PHE A 2 -2.15 21.61 -2.22
C PHE A 2 -3.26 20.80 -1.54
N TYR A 3 -4.27 21.47 -0.95
CA TYR A 3 -5.32 20.79 -0.19
C TYR A 3 -6.10 19.75 -1.02
N ALA A 4 -6.37 20.01 -2.30
CA ALA A 4 -7.10 19.08 -3.15
C ALA A 4 -6.32 17.77 -3.36
N LEU A 5 -5.02 17.87 -3.61
CA LEU A 5 -4.15 16.70 -3.80
C LEU A 5 -3.86 16.00 -2.47
N ALA A 6 -3.64 16.73 -1.38
CA ALA A 6 -3.45 16.16 -0.05
C ALA A 6 -4.68 15.35 0.41
N ILE A 7 -5.88 15.92 0.28
CA ILE A 7 -7.15 15.22 0.62
C ILE A 7 -7.32 13.98 -0.25
N SER A 8 -7.11 14.11 -1.56
CA SER A 8 -7.20 12.98 -2.50
C SER A 8 -6.18 11.89 -2.17
N GLY A 9 -4.95 12.29 -1.79
CA GLY A 9 -3.90 11.42 -1.29
C GLY A 9 -4.36 10.66 -0.04
N TRP A 10 -4.88 11.34 0.98
CA TRP A 10 -5.38 10.69 2.19
C TRP A 10 -6.55 9.75 1.98
N VAL A 11 -7.47 10.06 1.05
CA VAL A 11 -8.57 9.14 0.69
C VAL A 11 -8.00 7.82 0.15
N LEU A 12 -7.02 7.89 -0.76
CA LEU A 12 -6.38 6.70 -1.30
C LEU A 12 -5.47 6.01 -0.28
N THR A 13 -4.73 6.75 0.54
CA THR A 13 -3.90 6.21 1.64
C THR A 13 -4.75 5.46 2.65
N ALA A 14 -5.94 5.96 3.00
CA ALA A 14 -6.86 5.24 3.87
C ALA A 14 -7.34 3.94 3.22
N PHE A 15 -7.72 3.96 1.95
CA PHE A 15 -8.16 2.76 1.24
C PHE A 15 -7.04 1.72 1.08
N VAL A 16 -5.92 2.10 0.46
CA VAL A 16 -4.74 1.24 0.22
C VAL A 16 -4.18 0.75 1.55
N GLY A 17 -3.99 1.68 2.50
CA GLY A 17 -3.48 1.39 3.83
C GLY A 17 -4.32 0.36 4.57
N MET A 18 -5.65 0.50 4.57
CA MET A 18 -6.54 -0.45 5.24
C MET A 18 -6.54 -1.84 4.60
N VAL A 19 -6.49 -1.91 3.26
CA VAL A 19 -6.42 -3.20 2.55
C VAL A 19 -5.12 -3.93 2.92
N PHE A 20 -3.99 -3.26 2.79
CA PHE A 20 -2.69 -3.85 3.08
C PHE A 20 -2.47 -4.13 4.56
N PHE A 21 -2.95 -3.26 5.45
CA PHE A 21 -2.88 -3.49 6.89
C PHE A 21 -3.63 -4.76 7.27
N LYS A 22 -4.88 -4.91 6.81
CA LYS A 22 -5.68 -6.10 7.09
C LYS A 22 -5.06 -7.36 6.47
N ALA A 23 -4.65 -7.28 5.21
CA ALA A 23 -4.07 -8.42 4.51
C ALA A 23 -2.73 -8.84 5.14
N GLY A 24 -1.84 -7.88 5.42
CA GLY A 24 -0.55 -8.10 6.05
C GLY A 24 -0.69 -8.65 7.46
N GLN A 25 -1.55 -8.05 8.29
CA GLN A 25 -1.80 -8.54 9.64
C GLN A 25 -2.34 -9.98 9.63
N PHE A 26 -3.27 -10.29 8.72
CA PHE A 26 -3.80 -11.65 8.59
C PHE A 26 -2.71 -12.64 8.14
N LYS A 27 -1.92 -12.29 7.12
CA LYS A 27 -0.78 -13.10 6.66
C LYS A 27 0.35 -13.22 7.68
N LEU A 28 0.47 -12.30 8.64
CA LEU A 28 1.49 -12.36 9.69
C LEU A 28 1.07 -13.27 10.85
N THR A 29 -0.21 -13.23 11.22
CA THR A 29 -0.70 -13.80 12.48
C THR A 29 -1.43 -15.13 12.30
N ALA A 30 -2.15 -15.32 11.19
CA ALA A 30 -2.94 -16.53 10.97
C ALA A 30 -2.06 -17.78 10.79
N SER A 31 -2.62 -18.94 11.12
CA SER A 31 -2.02 -20.23 10.76
C SER A 31 -2.12 -20.46 9.24
N ILE A 32 -1.27 -21.34 8.69
CA ILE A 32 -1.34 -21.64 7.24
C ILE A 32 -2.68 -22.27 6.88
N ASP A 33 -3.21 -23.17 7.70
CA ASP A 33 -4.53 -23.76 7.44
C ASP A 33 -5.67 -22.74 7.49
N THR A 34 -5.58 -21.74 8.39
CA THR A 34 -6.52 -20.61 8.41
C THR A 34 -6.44 -19.78 7.13
N LEU A 35 -5.23 -19.50 6.63
CA LEU A 35 -5.04 -18.78 5.36
C LEU A 35 -5.65 -19.56 4.18
N VAL A 36 -5.42 -20.86 4.12
CA VAL A 36 -6.02 -21.74 3.10
C VAL A 36 -7.53 -21.74 3.21
N GLY A 37 -8.08 -21.86 4.41
CA GLY A 37 -9.53 -21.82 4.66
C GLY A 37 -10.18 -20.50 4.24
N ALA A 38 -9.42 -19.40 4.27
CA ALA A 38 -9.83 -18.09 3.77
C ALA A 38 -9.64 -17.92 2.24
N GLY A 39 -9.35 -19.00 1.51
CA GLY A 39 -9.18 -18.99 0.06
C GLY A 39 -7.76 -18.68 -0.43
N MET A 40 -6.78 -18.46 0.46
CA MET A 40 -5.37 -18.28 0.09
C MET A 40 -4.67 -19.63 -0.05
N THR A 41 -5.16 -20.49 -0.95
CA THR A 41 -4.67 -21.88 -1.10
C THR A 41 -3.18 -21.95 -1.44
N TRP A 42 -2.65 -20.91 -2.10
CA TRP A 42 -1.22 -20.74 -2.40
C TRP A 42 -0.31 -20.71 -1.16
N SER A 43 -0.85 -20.44 0.04
CA SER A 43 -0.09 -20.44 1.28
C SER A 43 0.48 -21.82 1.64
N LYS A 44 -0.03 -22.91 1.05
CA LYS A 44 0.56 -24.26 1.12
C LYS A 44 1.68 -24.52 0.11
N GLN A 45 1.81 -23.68 -0.91
CA GLN A 45 2.72 -23.88 -2.04
C GLN A 45 4.07 -23.20 -1.86
N ILE A 46 4.20 -22.30 -0.87
CA ILE A 46 5.43 -21.56 -0.61
C ILE A 46 5.84 -21.64 0.86
N PRO A 47 7.11 -21.41 1.19
CA PRO A 47 7.56 -21.42 2.58
C PRO A 47 6.82 -20.40 3.45
N LYS A 48 6.47 -20.79 4.67
CA LYS A 48 5.85 -19.90 5.67
C LYS A 48 6.65 -18.60 5.88
N SER A 49 7.98 -18.67 5.86
CA SER A 49 8.87 -17.50 5.98
C SER A 49 8.61 -16.48 4.88
N LEU A 50 8.41 -16.90 3.63
CA LEU A 50 8.11 -16.01 2.51
C LEU A 50 6.74 -15.34 2.67
N ILE A 51 5.73 -16.06 3.19
CA ILE A 51 4.43 -15.48 3.52
C ILE A 51 4.59 -14.38 4.58
N ARG A 52 5.38 -14.63 5.63
CA ARG A 52 5.62 -13.64 6.68
C ARG A 52 6.44 -12.45 6.16
N LEU A 53 7.39 -12.67 5.25
CA LEU A 53 8.12 -11.58 4.61
C LEU A 53 7.17 -10.67 3.81
N ILE A 54 6.29 -11.25 2.98
CA ILE A 54 5.27 -10.48 2.25
C ILE A 54 4.41 -9.68 3.24
N ALA A 55 3.95 -10.32 4.31
CA ALA A 55 3.15 -9.66 5.35
C ALA A 55 3.88 -8.47 5.99
N LEU A 56 5.17 -8.62 6.29
CA LEU A 56 5.98 -7.55 6.85
C LEU A 56 6.18 -6.41 5.85
N LEU A 57 6.42 -6.71 4.56
CA LEU A 57 6.53 -5.69 3.52
C LEU A 57 5.23 -4.89 3.36
N GLU A 58 4.08 -5.57 3.41
CA GLU A 58 2.77 -4.90 3.39
C GLU A 58 2.60 -3.96 4.61
N LEU A 59 2.90 -4.43 5.82
CA LEU A 59 2.74 -3.62 7.03
C LEU A 59 3.74 -2.47 7.12
N ILE A 60 5.01 -2.70 6.82
CA ILE A 60 6.05 -1.67 6.81
C ILE A 60 5.75 -0.64 5.72
N GLY A 61 5.29 -1.07 4.55
CA GLY A 61 4.86 -0.18 3.48
C GLY A 61 3.72 0.74 3.91
N VAL A 62 2.70 0.21 4.60
CA VAL A 62 1.59 1.03 5.12
C VAL A 62 2.06 2.02 6.17
N VAL A 63 2.88 1.57 7.13
CA VAL A 63 3.43 2.45 8.18
C VAL A 63 4.28 3.56 7.56
N GLY A 64 5.17 3.20 6.63
CA GLY A 64 6.02 4.14 5.92
C GLY A 64 5.20 5.17 5.12
N LEU A 65 4.16 4.72 4.41
CA LEU A 65 3.26 5.58 3.65
C LEU A 65 2.58 6.63 4.53
N VAL A 66 1.92 6.20 5.61
CA VAL A 66 1.17 7.10 6.51
C VAL A 66 2.09 8.09 7.20
N ILE A 67 3.21 7.61 7.74
CA ILE A 67 4.16 8.47 8.46
C ILE A 67 4.82 9.46 7.50
N ALA A 68 5.29 9.01 6.34
CA ALA A 68 6.00 9.88 5.40
C ALA A 68 5.07 10.92 4.78
N GLN A 69 3.84 10.53 4.37
CA GLN A 69 2.85 11.47 3.87
C GLN A 69 2.49 12.51 4.93
N GLY A 70 2.18 12.06 6.16
CA GLY A 70 1.85 12.96 7.27
C GLY A 70 2.99 13.91 7.62
N ALA A 71 4.22 13.41 7.70
CA ALA A 71 5.40 14.23 7.98
C ALA A 71 5.63 15.29 6.91
N PHE A 72 5.52 14.92 5.63
CA PHE A 72 5.63 15.86 4.52
C PHE A 72 4.57 16.96 4.60
N GLU A 73 3.29 16.59 4.72
CA GLU A 73 2.19 17.54 4.70
C GLU A 73 2.19 18.46 5.94
N VAL A 74 2.52 17.93 7.12
CA VAL A 74 2.75 18.75 8.33
C VAL A 74 3.89 19.74 8.10
N GLY A 75 4.97 19.30 7.45
CA GLY A 75 6.09 20.15 7.07
C GLY A 75 5.68 21.31 6.16
N VAL A 76 4.88 21.03 5.13
CA VAL A 76 4.35 22.06 4.22
C VAL A 76 3.43 23.03 4.97
N ILE A 77 2.50 22.52 5.79
CA ILE A 77 1.55 23.35 6.55
C ILE A 77 2.25 24.23 7.57
N ALA A 78 3.27 23.71 8.26
CA ALA A 78 4.08 24.44 9.23
C ALA A 78 5.18 25.30 8.59
N ASN A 79 5.32 25.27 7.26
CA ASN A 79 6.38 25.95 6.51
C ASN A 79 7.80 25.59 7.02
N VAL A 80 8.04 24.28 7.22
CA VAL A 80 9.33 23.71 7.67
C VAL A 80 9.95 22.90 6.52
N PRO A 81 10.85 23.49 5.71
CA PRO A 81 11.41 22.85 4.51
C PRO A 81 12.16 21.54 4.79
N ALA A 82 12.65 21.36 6.01
CA ALA A 82 13.38 20.16 6.44
C ALA A 82 12.56 18.87 6.29
N PHE A 83 11.24 18.93 6.13
CA PHE A 83 10.37 17.78 5.91
C PHE A 83 10.11 17.46 4.43
N ALA A 84 10.61 18.26 3.47
CA ALA A 84 10.40 18.04 2.04
C ALA A 84 10.87 16.65 1.56
N PHE A 85 11.91 16.09 2.18
CA PHE A 85 12.41 14.75 1.87
C PHE A 85 11.38 13.65 2.14
N ALA A 86 10.45 13.86 3.08
CA ALA A 86 9.42 12.88 3.43
C ALA A 86 8.45 12.61 2.27
N GLN A 87 8.30 13.57 1.34
CA GLN A 87 7.52 13.36 0.13
C GLN A 87 8.06 12.19 -0.71
N GLY A 88 9.39 12.14 -0.89
CA GLY A 88 10.04 11.07 -1.63
C GLY A 88 9.80 9.70 -0.99
N TRP A 89 9.82 9.62 0.35
CA TRP A 89 9.52 8.40 1.09
C TRP A 89 8.04 8.00 0.99
N ALA A 90 7.12 8.95 0.97
CA ALA A 90 5.70 8.68 0.78
C ALA A 90 5.44 8.08 -0.60
N VAL A 91 6.05 8.65 -1.65
CA VAL A 91 6.00 8.14 -3.02
C VAL A 91 6.62 6.74 -3.11
N ALA A 92 7.81 6.54 -2.53
CA ALA A 92 8.48 5.24 -2.53
C ALA A 92 7.67 4.16 -1.81
N ALA A 93 7.02 4.49 -0.70
CA ALA A 93 6.14 3.57 0.03
C ALA A 93 4.89 3.20 -0.78
N ALA A 94 4.26 4.17 -1.44
CA ALA A 94 3.12 3.91 -2.34
C ALA A 94 3.52 3.00 -3.51
N ILE A 95 4.66 3.25 -4.16
CA ILE A 95 5.21 2.41 -5.23
C ILE A 95 5.55 1.01 -4.71
N GLY A 96 6.16 0.90 -3.53
CA GLY A 96 6.50 -0.39 -2.92
C GLY A 96 5.26 -1.25 -2.67
N LEU A 97 4.21 -0.65 -2.11
CA LEU A 97 2.91 -1.32 -1.94
C LEU A 97 2.30 -1.70 -3.30
N ASP A 98 2.34 -0.80 -4.29
CA ASP A 98 1.84 -1.07 -5.63
C ASP A 98 2.55 -2.27 -6.27
N LEU A 99 3.88 -2.35 -6.18
CA LEU A 99 4.66 -3.48 -6.69
C LEU A 99 4.29 -4.80 -5.99
N VAL A 100 4.08 -4.78 -4.67
CA VAL A 100 3.60 -5.97 -3.93
C VAL A 100 2.23 -6.40 -4.47
N MET A 101 1.30 -5.46 -4.70
CA MET A 101 -0.01 -5.79 -5.27
C MET A 101 0.08 -6.24 -6.72
N ALA A 102 0.92 -5.62 -7.54
CA ALA A 102 1.07 -5.95 -8.95
C ALA A 102 1.56 -7.39 -9.12
N VAL A 103 2.56 -7.80 -8.34
CA VAL A 103 2.99 -9.20 -8.26
C VAL A 103 1.85 -10.09 -7.76
N GLY A 104 1.14 -9.68 -6.71
CA GLY A 104 -0.04 -10.41 -6.20
C GLY A 104 -1.12 -10.63 -7.27
N LEU A 105 -1.45 -9.59 -8.04
CA LEU A 105 -2.40 -9.63 -9.14
C LEU A 105 -1.95 -10.62 -10.23
N VAL A 106 -0.70 -10.53 -10.67
CA VAL A 106 -0.13 -11.49 -11.63
C VAL A 106 -0.26 -12.91 -11.10
N MET A 107 0.07 -13.14 -9.82
CA MET A 107 -0.03 -14.47 -9.22
C MET A 107 -1.49 -14.97 -9.13
N HIS A 108 -2.46 -14.10 -8.84
CA HIS A 108 -3.89 -14.47 -8.87
C HIS A 108 -4.38 -14.80 -10.29
N ILE A 109 -3.84 -14.14 -11.32
CA ILE A 109 -4.12 -14.48 -12.73
C ILE A 109 -3.52 -15.85 -13.07
N VAL A 110 -2.24 -16.08 -12.77
CA VAL A 110 -1.53 -17.34 -13.03
C VAL A 110 -2.22 -18.52 -12.33
N ARG A 111 -2.71 -18.32 -11.11
CA ARG A 111 -3.43 -19.33 -10.33
C ARG A 111 -4.92 -19.45 -10.69
N LYS A 112 -5.41 -18.65 -11.64
CA LYS A 112 -6.83 -18.61 -12.07
C LYS A 112 -7.81 -18.26 -10.94
N GLU A 113 -7.33 -17.65 -9.88
CA GLU A 113 -8.13 -17.17 -8.74
C GLU A 113 -8.78 -15.79 -9.05
N ILE A 114 -8.28 -15.11 -10.09
CA ILE A 114 -8.68 -13.74 -10.44
C ILE A 114 -10.18 -13.59 -10.74
N LYS A 115 -10.86 -14.65 -11.21
CA LYS A 115 -12.31 -14.62 -11.52
C LYS A 115 -13.14 -14.06 -10.35
N TYR A 116 -12.74 -14.34 -9.11
CA TYR A 116 -13.45 -13.93 -7.91
C TYR A 116 -12.85 -12.68 -7.24
N THR A 117 -11.59 -12.35 -7.56
CA THR A 117 -10.82 -11.30 -6.87
C THR A 117 -10.42 -10.12 -7.76
N TRP A 118 -10.83 -10.10 -9.03
CA TRP A 118 -10.40 -9.10 -10.00
C TRP A 118 -10.68 -7.66 -9.57
N LYS A 119 -11.88 -7.39 -9.03
CA LYS A 119 -12.28 -6.02 -8.64
C LYS A 119 -11.36 -5.44 -7.60
N ILE A 120 -11.07 -6.21 -6.54
CA ILE A 120 -10.21 -5.73 -5.46
C ILE A 120 -8.75 -5.69 -5.88
N ASN A 121 -8.25 -6.70 -6.59
CA ASN A 121 -6.84 -6.71 -7.01
C ASN A 121 -6.52 -5.57 -7.98
N VAL A 122 -7.33 -5.40 -9.03
CA VAL A 122 -7.15 -4.30 -9.99
C VAL A 122 -7.41 -2.95 -9.33
N GLY A 123 -8.45 -2.85 -8.50
CA GLY A 123 -8.77 -1.61 -7.78
C GLY A 123 -7.64 -1.16 -6.86
N VAL A 124 -6.99 -2.08 -6.14
CA VAL A 124 -5.88 -1.75 -5.23
C VAL A 124 -4.62 -1.36 -5.99
N VAL A 125 -4.27 -2.07 -7.09
CA VAL A 125 -3.15 -1.67 -7.96
C VAL A 125 -3.39 -0.25 -8.48
N LEU A 126 -4.53 0.01 -9.11
CA LEU A 126 -4.83 1.33 -9.65
C LEU A 126 -4.86 2.42 -8.57
N ALA A 127 -5.41 2.13 -7.39
CA ALA A 127 -5.41 3.06 -6.28
C ALA A 127 -4.00 3.36 -5.77
N ALA A 128 -3.12 2.36 -5.66
CA ALA A 128 -1.75 2.52 -5.21
C ALA A 128 -0.91 3.28 -6.26
N SER A 129 -1.07 2.98 -7.55
CA SER A 129 -0.43 3.73 -8.64
C SER A 129 -0.89 5.19 -8.66
N LEU A 130 -2.19 5.44 -8.57
CA LEU A 130 -2.75 6.80 -8.52
C LEU A 130 -2.28 7.57 -7.27
N LEU A 131 -2.20 6.90 -6.13
CA LEU A 131 -1.68 7.48 -4.91
C LEU A 131 -0.22 7.92 -5.08
N ALA A 132 0.63 7.07 -5.65
CA ALA A 132 2.03 7.43 -5.92
C ALA A 132 2.13 8.67 -6.82
N ILE A 133 1.31 8.74 -7.87
CA ILE A 133 1.24 9.90 -8.79
C ILE A 133 0.79 11.15 -8.03
N ILE A 134 -0.28 11.06 -7.23
CA ILE A 134 -0.79 12.19 -6.46
C ILE A 134 0.28 12.70 -5.50
N LEU A 135 0.89 11.82 -4.70
CA LEU A 135 1.91 12.18 -3.73
C LEU A 135 3.13 12.83 -4.38
N ALA A 136 3.53 12.38 -5.57
CA ALA A 136 4.62 12.97 -6.33
C ALA A 136 4.32 14.40 -6.82
N ASN A 137 3.04 14.76 -6.91
CA ASN A 137 2.58 16.06 -7.42
C ASN A 137 1.97 16.97 -6.34
N VAL A 138 1.92 16.53 -5.06
CA VAL A 138 1.53 17.43 -3.97
C VAL A 138 2.57 18.57 -3.88
N PRO A 139 2.17 19.84 -3.99
CA PRO A 139 3.09 20.97 -3.90
C PRO A 139 3.81 21.03 -2.54
N GLN A 140 5.02 21.60 -2.53
CA GLN A 140 5.79 21.82 -1.29
C GLN A 140 5.44 23.14 -0.59
N SER A 141 4.37 23.81 -1.04
CA SER A 141 3.85 25.07 -0.49
C SER A 141 2.32 25.09 -0.59
N ILE A 142 1.66 25.84 0.29
CA ILE A 142 0.19 26.01 0.27
C ILE A 142 -0.27 26.93 -0.88
N SER A 143 0.57 27.91 -1.24
CA SER A 143 0.33 28.91 -2.28
C SER A 143 0.04 28.29 -3.65
#